data_AF-A0A967XJH5-F1
#
_entry.id   AF-A0A967XJH5-F1
#
_cell.length_a   1.000
_cell.length_b   1.000
_cell.length_c   1.000
_cell.angle_alpha   90.00
_cell.angle_beta   90.00
_cell.angle_gamma   90.00
#
_symmetry.space_group_name_H-M   'P 1'
#
loop_
_entity.id
_entity.type
_entity.pdbx_description
1 polymer ?
#
loop_
_entity_poly.entity_id
_entity_poly.type
_entity_poly.pdbx_seq_one_letter_code
_entity_poly.pdbx_strand_id
1 'polypeptide(L)' 'AVLVGAGTVRRDDPRLSIRLDDAEEHRPVAVLSRSLELSPDARLFARNDPASVLVFTGPDGSEASARAIEG' A
#
# COMPACT_ATOMS: atom_id res chain seq x y z
N ALA A 1 -2.50 -7.34 -11.07
CA ALA A 1 -2.44 -6.39 -9.94
C ALA A 1 -3.61 -6.64 -8.98
N VAL A 2 -3.50 -6.22 -7.73
CA VAL A 2 -4.63 -6.07 -6.78
C VAL A 2 -4.84 -4.58 -6.56
N LEU A 3 -6.09 -4.12 -6.54
CA LEU A 3 -6.42 -2.72 -6.27
C LEU A 3 -7.35 -2.63 -5.05
N VAL A 4 -7.03 -1.74 -4.13
CA VAL A 4 -7.85 -1.46 -2.94
C VAL A 4 -7.96 0.04 -2.70
N GLY A 5 -9.00 0.45 -1.97
CA GLY A 5 -9.07 1.80 -1.42
C GLY A 5 -8.29 1.91 -0.11
N ALA A 6 -7.83 3.11 0.22
CA ALA A 6 -7.18 3.40 1.51
C ALA A 6 -8.07 3.07 2.72
N GLY A 7 -9.39 3.14 2.58
CA GLY A 7 -10.33 2.71 3.62
C GLY A 7 -10.17 1.23 4.00
N THR A 8 -9.91 0.34 3.03
CA THR A 8 -9.61 -1.07 3.29
C THR A 8 -8.29 -1.22 4.03
N VAL A 9 -7.26 -0.47 3.61
CA VAL A 9 -5.95 -0.50 4.28
C VAL A 9 -6.08 -0.09 5.74
N ARG A 10 -6.77 1.01 6.02
CA ARG A 10 -6.96 1.49 7.40
C ARG A 10 -7.80 0.55 8.26
N ARG A 11 -8.81 -0.09 7.68
CA ARG A 11 -9.75 -0.92 8.44
C ARG A 11 -9.22 -2.32 8.71
N ASP A 12 -8.60 -2.92 7.71
CA ASP A 12 -8.27 -4.35 7.72
C ASP A 12 -6.77 -4.63 7.84
N ASP A 13 -5.94 -3.58 7.69
CA ASP A 13 -4.47 -3.65 7.69
C ASP A 13 -3.92 -4.88 6.94
N PRO A 14 -4.31 -5.06 5.66
CA PRO A 14 -4.02 -6.27 4.93
C PRO A 14 -2.57 -6.26 4.44
N ARG A 15 -1.92 -7.42 4.43
CA ARG A 15 -0.61 -7.58 3.77
C ARG A 15 -0.70 -7.62 2.25
N LEU A 16 -1.83 -8.07 1.70
CA LEU A 16 -2.04 -8.26 0.25
C LEU A 16 -0.97 -9.12 -0.45
N SER A 17 -0.34 -10.04 0.31
CA SER A 17 0.66 -10.98 -0.19
C SER A 17 0.03 -12.18 -0.90
N ILE A 18 0.78 -12.81 -1.80
CA ILE A 18 0.45 -14.13 -2.32
C ILE A 18 0.77 -15.16 -1.23
N ARG A 19 -0.12 -16.13 -0.99
CA ARG A 19 0.01 -17.18 0.04
C ARG A 19 0.00 -18.59 -0.56
N LEU A 20 0.44 -18.69 -1.81
CA LEU A 20 0.65 -19.96 -2.49
C LEU A 20 2.12 -20.33 -2.33
N ASP A 21 2.38 -21.59 -2.01
CA ASP A 21 3.73 -22.12 -1.96
C ASP A 21 4.39 -21.94 -3.34
N ASP A 22 5.69 -21.64 -3.35
CA ASP A 22 6.53 -21.42 -4.54
C ASP A 22 6.14 -20.25 -5.47
N ALA A 23 5.24 -19.36 -5.04
CA ALA A 23 4.86 -18.19 -5.83
C ALA A 23 5.75 -16.97 -5.56
N GLU A 24 6.29 -16.36 -6.63
CA GLU A 24 7.02 -15.09 -6.54
C GLU A 24 6.10 -13.94 -6.12
N GLU A 25 6.51 -13.19 -5.10
CA GLU A 25 5.74 -12.04 -4.58
C GLU A 25 5.99 -10.77 -5.42
N HIS A 26 5.71 -10.82 -6.72
CA HIS A 26 5.94 -9.70 -7.66
C HIS A 26 4.65 -9.07 -8.20
N ARG A 27 3.50 -9.42 -7.60
CA ARG A 27 2.21 -8.85 -8.01
C ARG A 27 2.09 -7.40 -7.52
N PRO A 28 1.86 -6.43 -8.43
CA PRO A 28 1.62 -5.05 -8.02
C PRO A 28 0.36 -4.91 -7.18
N VAL A 29 0.44 -4.06 -6.16
CA VAL A 29 -0.68 -3.63 -5.32
C VAL A 29 -0.87 -2.13 -5.51
N ALA A 30 -2.06 -1.72 -5.95
CA ALA A 30 -2.44 -0.32 -6.09
C ALA A 30 -3.35 0.08 -4.92
N VAL A 31 -2.99 1.14 -4.22
CA VAL A 31 -3.82 1.76 -3.18
C VAL A 31 -4.31 3.11 -3.67
N LEU A 32 -5.62 3.28 -3.73
CA LEU A 32 -6.24 4.58 -4.02
C LEU A 32 -6.53 5.31 -2.71
N SER A 33 -5.86 6.44 -2.50
CA SER A 33 -6.10 7.33 -1.37
C SER A 33 -6.45 8.72 -1.87
N ARG A 34 -7.34 9.44 -1.19
CA ARG A 34 -7.60 10.85 -1.56
C ARG A 34 -6.60 11.80 -0.91
N SER A 35 -6.23 11.51 0.35
CA SER A 35 -5.48 12.42 1.22
C SER A 35 -4.22 11.81 1.84
N LEU A 36 -3.76 10.64 1.36
CA LEU A 36 -2.59 9.92 1.90
C LEU A 36 -2.68 9.59 3.41
N GLU A 37 -3.89 9.47 3.94
CA GLU A 37 -4.17 8.99 5.30
C GLU A 37 -3.92 7.47 5.42
N LEU A 38 -2.65 7.07 5.31
CA LEU A 38 -2.14 5.72 5.50
C LEU A 38 -1.09 5.74 6.61
N SER A 39 -1.05 4.68 7.43
CA SER A 39 0.03 4.50 8.39
C SER A 39 1.31 4.09 7.65
N PRO A 40 2.47 4.71 7.90
CA PRO A 40 3.78 4.21 7.44
C PRO A 40 4.05 2.76 7.84
N ASP A 41 3.48 2.34 8.98
CA ASP A 41 3.63 0.99 9.51
C ASP A 41 2.57 0.00 8.98
N ALA A 42 1.76 0.38 7.97
CA ALA A 42 0.74 -0.50 7.41
C ALA A 42 1.38 -1.78 6.85
N ARG A 43 0.77 -2.94 7.11
CA ARG A 43 1.37 -4.25 6.86
C ARG A 43 1.67 -4.54 5.39
N LEU A 44 1.01 -3.86 4.46
CA LEU A 44 1.32 -3.98 3.04
C LEU A 44 2.68 -3.38 2.66
N PHE A 45 3.24 -2.44 3.46
CA PHE A 45 4.56 -1.87 3.24
C PHE A 45 5.68 -2.80 3.76
N ALA A 46 5.34 -3.77 4.63
CA ALA A 46 6.26 -4.80 5.13
C ALA A 46 6.24 -6.09 4.29
N ARG A 47 5.98 -5.99 2.99
CA ARG A 47 6.06 -7.11 2.03
C ARG A 47 7.51 -7.34 1.60
N ASN A 48 7.80 -8.52 1.03
CA ASN A 48 9.14 -8.83 0.53
C ASN A 48 9.56 -7.95 -0.66
N ASP A 49 8.58 -7.45 -1.43
CA ASP A 49 8.77 -6.48 -2.51
C ASP A 49 7.90 -5.24 -2.25
N PRO A 50 8.36 -4.30 -1.40
CA PRO A 50 7.61 -3.08 -1.10
C PRO A 50 7.52 -2.13 -2.30
N ALA A 51 8.46 -2.19 -3.24
CA ALA A 51 8.43 -1.38 -4.47
C ALA A 51 7.25 -1.75 -5.39
N SER A 52 6.67 -2.95 -5.23
CA SER A 52 5.43 -3.36 -5.91
C SER A 52 4.16 -2.67 -5.38
N VAL A 53 4.26 -1.89 -4.29
CA VAL A 53 3.15 -1.12 -3.73
C VAL A 53 3.14 0.28 -4.32
N LEU A 54 2.08 0.60 -5.05
CA LEU A 54 1.86 1.89 -5.67
C LEU A 54 0.71 2.61 -4.96
N VAL A 55 0.99 3.78 -4.39
CA VAL A 55 -0.03 4.63 -3.76
C VAL A 55 -0.35 5.78 -4.71
N PHE A 56 -1.62 5.87 -5.11
CA PHE A 56 -2.13 6.97 -5.92
C PHE A 56 -2.88 7.92 -5.01
N THR A 57 -2.57 9.21 -5.11
CA THR A 57 -3.24 10.26 -4.32
C THR A 57 -3.95 11.29 -5.18
N GLY A 58 -4.98 11.90 -4.59
CA GLY A 58 -5.60 13.12 -5.09
C GLY A 58 -4.90 14.39 -4.56
N PRO A 59 -5.45 15.57 -4.90
CA PRO A 59 -4.89 16.88 -4.51
C PRO A 59 -4.89 17.14 -2.99
N ASP A 60 -5.66 16.37 -2.22
CA ASP A 60 -5.72 16.49 -0.76
C ASP A 60 -4.56 15.75 -0.05
N GLY A 61 -3.70 15.05 -0.80
CA GLY A 61 -2.51 14.40 -0.26
C GLY A 61 -1.41 15.41 0.03
N SER A 62 -0.81 15.33 1.23
CA SER A 62 0.34 16.18 1.58
C SER A 62 1.67 15.52 1.23
N GLU A 63 2.66 16.31 0.81
CA GLU A 63 4.03 15.79 0.61
C GLU A 63 4.62 15.19 1.90
N ALA A 64 4.27 15.74 3.06
CA ALA A 64 4.72 15.21 4.35
C ALA A 64 4.22 13.77 4.56
N SER A 65 2.95 13.51 4.23
CA SER A 65 2.37 12.16 4.28
C SER A 65 3.00 11.23 3.25
N ALA A 66 3.31 11.72 2.05
CA ALA A 66 4.00 10.94 1.01
C ALA A 66 5.39 10.50 1.49
N ARG A 67 6.21 11.45 1.99
CA ARG A 67 7.54 11.15 2.51
C ARG A 67 7.50 10.17 3.68
N ALA A 68 6.50 10.29 4.55
CA ALA A 68 6.36 9.38 5.69
C ALA A 68 6.12 7.92 5.27
N ILE A 69 5.44 7.68 4.14
CA ILE A 69 5.17 6.32 3.64
C ILE A 69 6.23 5.81 2.64
N GLU A 70 7.01 6.71 2.03
CA GLU A 70 8.09 6.36 1.10
C GLU A 70 9.34 5.83 1.81
N GLY A 71 9.60 6.28 3.05
CA GLY A 71 10.78 5.90 3.84
C GLY A 71 11.96 6.85 3.66
#